data_AF-A0A7C6TPS7-F1
#
_entry.id   AF-A0A7C6TPS7-F1
#
_cell.length_a   1.000
_cell.length_b   1.000
_cell.length_c   1.000
_cell.angle_alpha   90.00
_cell.angle_beta   90.00
_cell.angle_gamma   90.00
#
_symmetry.space_group_name_H-M   'P 1'
#
loop_
_entity.id
_entity.type
_entity.pdbx_description
1 polymer ?
#
loop_
_entity_poly.entity_id
_entity_poly.type
_entity_poly.pdbx_seq_one_letter_code
_entity_poly.pdbx_strand_id
1 'polypeptide(L)'
;MLAIDLGASSGRGIIGRFDGERLTLEENHRFKNEPVNIAGTFSWDVLRIFHEIKSSINKCAVSDDRDIGSIAIDTWGVDYGLLDKNGKLLANPTHYRDIRTDGIQPYAFNIV
;
A
#
# COMPACT_ATOMS: atom_id res chain seq x y z
N MET A 1 -2.63 5.37 -17.56
CA MET A 1 -1.95 4.60 -16.48
C MET A 1 -2.78 4.67 -15.21
N LEU A 2 -2.62 3.71 -14.30
CA LEU A 2 -3.19 3.76 -12.95
C LEU A 2 -2.05 3.86 -11.92
N ALA A 3 -2.08 4.89 -11.08
CA ALA A 3 -1.20 5.01 -9.92
C ALA A 3 -1.98 4.62 -8.65
N ILE A 4 -1.37 3.78 -7.82
CA ILE A 4 -1.86 3.43 -6.49
C ILE A 4 -0.95 4.08 -5.46
N ASP A 5 -1.45 5.09 -4.76
CA ASP A 5 -0.74 5.82 -3.71
C ASP A 5 -1.26 5.35 -2.35
N LEU A 6 -0.40 4.68 -1.58
CA LEU A 6 -0.72 4.16 -0.26
C LEU A 6 0.00 4.97 0.82
N GLY A 7 -0.74 5.84 1.51
CA GLY A 7 -0.29 6.51 2.72
C GLY A 7 -0.63 5.73 3.98
N ALA A 8 -0.03 6.12 5.10
CA ALA A 8 -0.23 5.45 6.39
C ALA A 8 -1.67 5.54 6.96
N SER A 9 -2.52 6.43 6.43
CA SER A 9 -3.90 6.62 6.88
C SER A 9 -4.95 6.48 5.77
N SER A 10 -4.55 6.52 4.50
CA SER A 10 -5.45 6.43 3.34
C SER A 10 -4.73 5.89 2.12
N GLY A 11 -5.46 5.23 1.24
CA GLY A 11 -4.98 4.85 -0.08
C GLY A 11 -5.85 5.45 -1.19
N ARG A 12 -5.26 5.64 -2.37
CA ARG A 12 -5.90 6.22 -3.54
C ARG A 12 -5.51 5.48 -4.81
N GLY A 13 -6.47 5.39 -5.74
CA GLY A 13 -6.23 5.08 -7.14
C GLY A 13 -6.41 6.33 -8.00
N ILE A 14 -5.41 6.66 -8.81
CA ILE A 14 -5.37 7.85 -9.65
C ILE A 14 -5.11 7.44 -11.10
N ILE A 15 -6.03 7.79 -11.99
CA ILE A 15 -5.86 7.64 -13.43
C ILE A 15 -5.05 8.81 -13.97
N GLY A 16 -3.95 8.49 -14.65
CA GLY A 16 -3.17 9.46 -15.42
C GLY A 16 -3.38 9.26 -16.91
N ARG A 17 -3.77 10.33 -17.61
CA ARG A 17 -3.89 10.37 -19.08
C ARG A 17 -2.98 11.47 -19.63
N PHE A 18 -2.11 11.11 -20.55
CA PHE A 18 -1.19 12.04 -21.21
C PHE A 18 -1.41 11.95 -22.71
N ASP A 19 -1.78 13.07 -23.33
CA ASP A 19 -2.08 13.15 -24.77
C ASP A 19 -0.87 13.58 -25.63
N GLY A 20 0.29 13.79 -25.00
CA GLY A 20 1.50 14.31 -25.65
C GLY A 20 1.81 15.76 -25.26
N GLU A 21 0.84 16.51 -24.75
CA GLU A 21 1.00 17.90 -24.34
C GLU A 21 0.55 18.14 -22.89
N ARG A 22 -0.55 17.51 -22.49
CA ARG A 22 -1.20 17.71 -21.20
C ARG A 22 -1.37 16.40 -20.44
N LEU A 23 -0.96 16.43 -19.17
CA LEU A 23 -1.30 15.39 -18.20
C LEU A 23 -2.61 15.77 -17.52
N THR A 24 -3.57 14.85 -17.51
CA THR A 24 -4.81 14.94 -16.71
C THR A 24 -4.83 13.82 -15.68
N LEU A 25 -5.32 14.16 -14.49
CA LEU A 25 -5.37 13.26 -13.34
C LEU A 25 -6.80 13.17 -12.83
N GLU A 26 -7.24 11.96 -12.50
CA GLU A 26 -8.56 11.69 -11.95
C GLU A 26 -8.45 10.66 -10.83
N GLU A 27 -8.97 11.00 -9.65
CA GLU A 27 -9.08 10.03 -8.56
C GLU A 27 -10.27 9.09 -8.82
N ASN A 28 -10.01 7.82 -9.12
CA ASN A 28 -11.07 6.83 -9.33
C ASN A 28 -11.48 6.13 -8.04
N HIS A 29 -10.63 6.18 -7.01
CA HIS A 29 -10.86 5.49 -5.77
C HIS A 29 -10.09 6.12 -4.63
N ARG A 30 -10.75 6.22 -3.48
CA ARG A 30 -10.14 6.53 -2.20
C ARG A 30 -10.70 5.59 -1.15
N PHE A 31 -9.83 5.16 -0.24
CA PHE A 31 -10.17 4.29 0.87
C PHE A 31 -9.31 4.65 2.09
N LYS A 32 -9.79 4.26 3.27
CA LYS A 32 -9.00 4.40 4.49
C LYS A 32 -7.98 3.26 4.58
N ASN A 33 -6.79 3.57 5.08
CA ASN A 33 -5.78 2.57 5.42
C ASN A 33 -5.71 2.47 6.94
N GLU A 34 -6.60 1.65 7.52
CA GLU A 34 -6.72 1.49 8.97
C GLU A 34 -5.94 0.25 9.43
N PRO A 35 -4.89 0.42 10.26
CA PRO A 35 -4.19 -0.72 10.85
C PRO A 35 -5.08 -1.48 11.84
N VAL A 36 -4.73 -2.73 12.10
CA VAL A 36 -5.46 -3.66 12.97
C VAL A 36 -4.57 -4.19 14.08
N ASN A 37 -5.14 -4.40 15.27
CA ASN A 37 -4.47 -5.09 16.37
C ASN A 37 -4.79 -6.58 16.31
N ILE A 38 -3.76 -7.40 16.11
CA ILE A 38 -3.88 -8.86 16.01
C ILE A 38 -3.05 -9.48 17.13
N ALA A 39 -3.72 -10.06 18.12
CA ALA A 39 -3.06 -10.71 19.27
C ALA A 39 -1.99 -9.83 19.96
N GLY A 40 -2.24 -8.52 20.06
CA GLY A 40 -1.32 -7.55 20.66
C GLY A 40 -0.28 -6.96 19.70
N THR A 41 -0.26 -7.37 18.43
CA THR A 41 0.60 -6.78 17.39
C THR A 41 -0.18 -5.80 16.53
N PHE A 42 0.29 -4.56 16.46
CA PHE A 42 -0.22 -3.53 15.58
C PHE A 42 0.26 -3.78 14.15
N SER A 43 -0.66 -4.11 13.25
CA SER A 43 -0.38 -4.67 11.94
C SER A 43 -1.14 -3.93 10.83
N TRP A 44 -0.62 -3.96 9.62
CA TRP A 44 -1.36 -3.52 8.43
C TRP A 44 -2.42 -4.55 8.04
N ASP A 45 -3.63 -4.09 7.73
CA ASP A 45 -4.66 -4.94 7.10
C ASP A 45 -4.35 -5.11 5.60
N VAL A 46 -3.33 -5.93 5.31
CA VAL A 46 -2.84 -6.15 3.95
C VAL A 46 -3.90 -6.76 3.02
N LEU A 47 -4.83 -7.54 3.58
CA LEU A 47 -5.92 -8.13 2.80
C LEU A 47 -6.94 -7.06 2.39
N ARG A 48 -7.27 -6.12 3.29
CA ARG A 48 -8.09 -4.96 2.93
C ARG A 48 -7.39 -4.07 1.92
N ILE A 49 -6.11 -3.74 2.13
CA ILE A 49 -5.32 -2.95 1.17
C ILE A 49 -5.37 -3.61 -0.20
N PHE A 50 -5.08 -4.91 -0.30
CA PHE A 50 -5.11 -5.64 -1.57
C PHE A 50 -6.50 -5.68 -2.20
N HIS A 51 -7.56 -5.77 -1.40
CA HIS A 51 -8.94 -5.67 -1.89
C HIS A 51 -9.22 -4.30 -2.52
N GLU A 52 -8.80 -3.22 -1.88
CA GLU A 52 -9.04 -1.85 -2.38
C GLU A 52 -8.20 -1.53 -3.63
N ILE A 53 -6.98 -2.07 -3.73
CA ILE A 53 -6.20 -2.02 -4.98
C ILE A 53 -6.97 -2.68 -6.12
N LYS A 54 -7.49 -3.89 -5.91
CA LYS A 54 -8.31 -4.59 -6.91
C LYS A 54 -9.60 -3.83 -7.23
N SER A 55 -10.20 -3.16 -6.26
CA SER A 55 -11.37 -2.29 -6.46
C SER A 55 -11.04 -1.14 -7.42
N SER A 56 -9.89 -0.46 -7.26
CA SER A 56 -9.44 0.57 -8.20
C SER A 56 -9.19 0.02 -9.61
N ILE A 57 -8.56 -1.15 -9.73
CA ILE A 57 -8.32 -1.82 -11.02
C ILE A 57 -9.63 -2.19 -11.71
N ASN A 58 -10.58 -2.78 -10.96
CA ASN A 58 -11.89 -3.15 -11.50
C ASN A 58 -12.68 -1.94 -12.00
N LYS A 59 -12.54 -0.78 -11.34
CA LYS A 59 -13.15 0.47 -11.80
C LYS A 59 -12.60 0.92 -13.15
N CYS A 60 -11.29 0.75 -13.41
CA CYS A 60 -10.73 0.98 -14.74
C CYS A 60 -11.33 0.02 -15.78
N ALA A 61 -11.44 -1.26 -15.44
CA ALA A 61 -11.91 -2.29 -16.37
C ALA A 61 -13.35 -2.05 -16.89
N VAL A 62 -14.17 -1.31 -16.12
CA VAL A 62 -15.56 -0.97 -16.48
C VAL A 62 -15.76 0.49 -16.88
N SER A 63 -14.69 1.29 -16.94
CA SER A 63 -14.72 2.69 -17.38
C SER A 63 -14.12 2.84 -18.80
N ASP A 64 -14.04 4.08 -19.27
CA ASP A 64 -13.31 4.43 -20.48
C ASP A 64 -11.79 4.22 -20.37
N ASP A 65 -11.27 3.87 -19.17
CA ASP A 65 -9.85 3.61 -18.88
C ASP A 65 -9.48 2.13 -18.89
N ARG A 66 -10.30 1.27 -19.50
CA ARG A 66 -10.07 -0.18 -19.57
C ARG A 66 -8.77 -0.58 -20.27
N ASP A 67 -8.17 0.32 -21.03
CA ASP A 67 -6.95 0.13 -21.83
C ASP A 67 -5.71 0.79 -21.20
N ILE A 68 -5.69 0.98 -19.86
CA ILE A 68 -4.48 1.44 -19.16
C ILE A 68 -3.25 0.60 -19.52
N GLY A 69 -2.21 1.25 -20.06
CA GLY A 69 -0.96 0.58 -20.45
C GLY A 69 -0.02 0.21 -19.30
N SER A 70 -0.25 0.72 -18.09
CA SER A 70 0.60 0.46 -16.92
C SER A 70 -0.11 0.72 -15.59
N ILE A 71 0.39 0.05 -14.54
CA ILE A 71 0.04 0.28 -13.14
C ILE A 71 1.34 0.49 -12.36
N ALA A 72 1.35 1.49 -11.47
CA ALA A 72 2.45 1.73 -10.52
C ALA A 72 1.89 1.83 -9.10
N ILE A 73 2.65 1.36 -8.11
CA ILE A 73 2.27 1.40 -6.70
C ILE A 73 3.39 2.10 -5.93
N ASP A 74 3.05 3.13 -5.16
CA ASP A 74 3.91 3.75 -4.17
C ASP A 74 3.30 3.60 -2.78
N THR A 75 4.17 3.44 -1.77
CA THR A 75 3.76 3.21 -0.38
C THR A 75 4.60 4.06 0.57
N TRP A 76 4.19 4.12 1.84
CA TRP A 76 5.12 4.48 2.90
C TRP A 76 6.31 3.49 2.94
N GLY A 77 7.45 3.94 3.48
CA GLY A 77 8.66 3.10 3.61
C GLY A 77 8.72 2.31 4.91
N VAL A 78 9.90 1.74 5.20
CA VAL A 78 10.27 0.99 6.42
C VAL A 78 9.62 -0.39 6.55
N ASP A 79 8.31 -0.50 6.37
CA ASP A 79 7.59 -1.74 6.61
C ASP A 79 7.80 -2.79 5.52
N TYR A 80 7.65 -4.06 5.89
CA TYR A 80 7.90 -5.20 5.03
C TYR A 80 7.01 -6.39 5.39
N GLY A 81 6.72 -7.23 4.39
CA GLY A 81 6.09 -8.53 4.57
C GLY A 81 7.11 -9.66 4.38
N LEU A 82 7.01 -10.72 5.19
CA LEU A 82 7.87 -11.89 5.05
C LEU A 82 7.15 -12.97 4.23
N LEU A 83 7.81 -13.48 3.19
CA LEU A 83 7.29 -14.54 2.33
C LEU A 83 8.00 -15.87 2.60
N ASP A 84 7.27 -16.97 2.51
CA ASP A 84 7.84 -18.30 2.47
C ASP A 84 8.45 -18.62 1.09
N LYS A 85 9.10 -19.78 0.97
CA LYS A 85 9.71 -20.25 -0.28
C LYS A 85 8.74 -20.43 -1.46
N ASN A 86 7.44 -20.42 -1.21
CA ASN A 86 6.37 -20.55 -2.20
C ASN A 86 5.71 -19.20 -2.52
N GLY A 87 6.22 -18.09 -1.96
CA GLY A 87 5.65 -16.76 -2.12
C GLY A 87 4.41 -16.49 -1.26
N LYS A 88 4.12 -17.32 -0.25
CA LYS A 88 3.02 -17.09 0.68
C LYS A 88 3.45 -16.14 1.79
N LEU A 89 2.60 -15.15 2.09
CA LEU A 89 2.80 -14.25 3.21
C LEU A 89 2.70 -15.02 4.54
N LEU A 90 3.75 -14.96 5.34
CA LEU A 90 3.87 -15.70 6.60
C LEU A 90 2.96 -15.16 7.71
N ALA A 91 2.76 -13.85 7.75
CA ALA A 91 1.89 -13.15 8.69
C ALA A 91 1.55 -11.74 8.15
N ASN A 92 0.53 -11.09 8.71
CA ASN A 92 0.26 -9.69 8.37
C ASN A 92 1.49 -8.82 8.67
N PRO A 93 1.86 -7.88 7.77
CA PRO A 93 2.98 -6.99 7.99
C PRO A 93 2.76 -6.18 9.26
N THR A 94 3.75 -6.18 10.15
CA THR A 94 3.72 -5.35 11.35
C THR A 94 3.82 -3.87 10.95
N HIS A 95 3.06 -3.02 11.62
CA HIS A 95 3.11 -1.57 11.40
C HIS A 95 4.37 -0.98 12.06
N TYR A 96 5.01 0.00 11.43
CA TYR A 96 6.20 0.68 12.00
C TYR A 96 5.99 1.37 13.36
N ARG A 97 4.75 1.43 13.86
CA ARG A 97 4.37 2.01 15.17
C ARG A 97 4.07 0.95 16.21
N ASP A 98 4.23 -0.32 15.85
CA ASP A 98 4.19 -1.40 16.82
C ASP A 98 5.33 -1.27 17.81
N ILE A 99 5.04 -1.58 19.07
CA ILE A 99 5.97 -1.39 20.20
C ILE A 99 7.13 -2.39 20.20
N ARG A 100 7.16 -3.39 19.29
CA ARG A 100 8.24 -4.40 19.22
C ARG A 100 9.65 -3.83 19.10
N THR A 101 9.79 -2.60 18.59
CA THR A 101 11.09 -1.93 18.42
C THR A 101 11.42 -0.95 19.54
N ASP A 102 10.60 -0.85 20.59
CA ASP A 102 10.90 -0.01 21.75
C ASP A 102 12.23 -0.43 22.39
N GLY A 103 13.11 0.54 22.65
CA GLY A 103 14.44 0.31 23.21
C GLY A 103 15.51 -0.17 22.22
N ILE A 104 15.15 -0.54 20.98
CA ILE A 104 16.12 -1.01 19.98
C ILE A 104 17.04 0.12 19.51
N GLN A 105 16.53 1.34 19.32
CA GLN A 105 17.35 2.46 18.85
C GLN A 105 18.46 2.83 19.85
N PRO A 106 18.20 3.03 21.16
CA PRO A 106 19.26 3.20 22.16
C PRO A 106 20.26 2.04 22.20
N TYR A 107 19.79 0.79 22.10
CA TYR A 107 20.67 -0.38 22.07
C TYR A 107 21.61 -0.35 20.84
N ALA A 108 21.06 -0.04 19.66
CA ALA A 108 21.82 0.04 18.42
C ALA A 108 22.86 1.17 18.44
N PHE A 109 22.59 2.30 19.08
CA PHE A 109 23.55 3.39 19.18
C PHE A 109 24.69 3.13 20.17
N ASN A 110 24.53 2.17 21.09
CA ASN A 110 25.59 1.79 22.03
C ASN A 110 26.62 0.80 21.44
N ILE A 111 26.39 0.29 20.22
CA ILE A 111 27.27 -0.68 19.55
C ILE A 111 28.04 -0.09 18.36
N VAL A 112 27.88 1.21 18.08
CA VAL A 112 28.60 1.97 17.05
C VAL A 112 29.53 2.98 17.71
#